data_AF-A0A2G1YMS7-F1
#
_entry.id   AF-A0A2G1YMS7-F1
#
_cell.length_a   1.000
_cell.length_b   1.000
_cell.length_c   1.000
_cell.angle_alpha   90.00
_cell.angle_beta   90.00
_cell.angle_gamma   90.00
#
_symmetry.space_group_name_H-M   'P 1'
#
loop_
_entity.id
_entity.type
_entity.pdbx_description
1 polymer ?
#
loop_
_entity_poly.entity_id
_entity_poly.type
_entity_poly.pdbx_seq_one_letter_code
_entity_poly.pdbx_strand_id
1 'polypeptide(L)'
;MIKTILLILTIISTVLLLNGCMNKHGISAKYYSECKEYYDLQGYYHKECGQDDIITYEEMGEAAGKVVDVWTDKKEKPKGNVW
;
A
#
# COMPACT_ATOMS: atom_id res chain seq x y z
N MET A 1 23.87 8.12 -39.19
CA MET A 1 22.44 7.74 -38.98
C MET A 1 22.30 6.57 -38.00
N ILE A 2 22.84 5.37 -38.29
CA ILE A 2 22.65 4.16 -37.45
C ILE A 2 23.12 4.35 -35.99
N LYS A 3 24.28 4.98 -35.77
CA LYS A 3 24.82 5.24 -34.43
C LYS A 3 23.91 6.15 -33.59
N THR A 4 23.27 7.13 -34.24
CA THR A 4 22.32 8.05 -33.59
C THR A 4 21.04 7.32 -33.18
N ILE A 5 20.55 6.41 -34.02
CA ILE A 5 19.35 5.60 -33.73
C ILE A 5 19.59 4.65 -32.56
N LEU A 6 20.75 3.98 -32.52
CA LEU A 6 21.15 3.11 -31.41
C LEU A 6 21.23 3.85 -30.07
N LEU A 7 21.77 5.07 -30.09
CA LEU A 7 21.87 5.94 -28.92
C LEU A 7 20.49 6.38 -28.40
N ILE A 8 19.57 6.72 -29.31
CA ILE A 8 18.19 7.08 -28.93
C ILE A 8 17.45 5.88 -28.32
N LEU A 9 17.58 4.69 -28.91
CA LEU A 9 16.97 3.46 -28.39
C LEU A 9 17.46 3.10 -26.99
N THR A 10 18.76 3.29 -26.73
CA THR A 10 19.33 3.03 -25.40
C THR A 10 18.81 4.00 -24.36
N ILE A 11 18.68 5.30 -24.69
CA ILE A 11 18.13 6.31 -23.78
C ILE A 11 16.64 6.06 -23.48
N ILE A 12 15.85 5.69 -24.49
CA ILE A 12 14.42 5.42 -24.28
C ILE A 12 14.24 4.19 -23.39
N SER A 13 15.03 3.14 -23.61
CA SER A 13 14.99 1.92 -22.79
C SER A 13 15.36 2.21 -21.33
N THR A 14 16.41 2.99 -21.07
CA THR A 14 16.81 3.33 -19.70
C THR A 14 15.76 4.19 -19.00
N VAL A 15 15.14 5.15 -19.68
CA VAL A 15 14.05 5.94 -19.08
C VAL A 15 12.86 5.04 -18.73
N LEU A 16 12.44 4.14 -19.63
CA LEU A 16 11.31 3.23 -19.38
C LEU A 16 11.58 2.29 -18.20
N LEU A 17 12.80 1.76 -18.06
CA LEU A 17 13.17 0.88 -16.95
C LEU A 17 13.32 1.62 -15.62
N LEU A 18 13.62 2.92 -15.64
CA LEU A 18 13.78 3.75 -14.43
C LEU A 18 12.46 4.42 -13.97
N ASN A 19 11.35 4.25 -14.68
CA ASN A 19 10.03 4.71 -14.22
C ASN A 19 9.44 3.85 -13.07
N GLY A 20 10.14 2.79 -12.67
CA GLY A 20 9.73 1.93 -11.56
C GLY A 20 9.99 2.56 -10.18
N CYS A 21 9.26 3.63 -9.81
CA CYS A 21 8.96 4.02 -8.41
C CYS A 21 8.20 5.36 -8.34
N MET A 22 7.06 5.48 -9.02
CA MET A 22 6.14 6.61 -8.82
C MET A 22 4.86 6.13 -8.13
N ASN A 23 4.94 5.91 -6.82
CA ASN A 23 3.78 5.79 -5.92
C ASN A 23 3.41 7.20 -5.39
N LYS A 24 2.22 7.42 -4.81
CA LYS A 24 1.87 8.66 -4.06
C LYS A 24 2.88 8.99 -2.95
N HIS A 25 3.58 7.99 -2.40
CA HIS A 25 4.70 8.16 -1.48
C HIS A 25 6.05 8.50 -2.15
N GLY A 26 6.13 8.52 -3.49
CA GLY A 26 7.35 8.87 -4.23
C GLY A 26 8.60 8.09 -3.77
N ILE A 27 9.77 8.68 -3.99
CA ILE A 27 11.11 8.21 -3.56
C ILE A 27 11.23 8.33 -2.01
N SER A 28 10.22 7.90 -1.27
CA SER A 28 10.22 7.86 0.19
C SER A 28 10.65 6.46 0.61
N ALA A 29 11.66 6.40 1.48
CA ALA A 29 12.04 5.16 2.16
C ALA A 29 11.03 4.75 3.26
N LYS A 30 9.91 5.47 3.40
CA LYS A 30 8.84 5.11 4.34
C LYS A 30 7.98 4.02 3.71
N TYR A 31 8.22 2.80 4.17
CA TYR A 31 7.50 1.59 3.75
C TYR A 31 6.04 1.56 4.28
N TYR A 32 5.73 2.38 5.28
CA TYR A 32 4.42 2.45 5.95
C TYR A 32 3.95 3.89 6.00
N SER A 33 2.63 4.12 5.78
CA SER A 33 2.02 5.42 6.02
C SER A 33 2.20 5.86 7.47
N GLU A 34 2.51 7.14 7.66
CA GLU A 34 2.61 7.70 9.01
C GLU A 34 1.21 7.82 9.60
N CYS A 35 0.95 7.03 10.64
CA CYS A 35 -0.28 7.13 11.41
C CYS A 35 -0.12 8.19 12.49
N LYS A 36 -1.10 9.08 12.60
CA LYS A 36 -1.24 9.99 13.73
C LYS A 36 -1.92 9.25 14.87
N GLU A 37 -1.20 9.13 15.98
CA GLU A 37 -1.70 8.52 17.20
C GLU A 37 -1.92 9.62 18.23
N TYR A 38 -3.12 9.71 18.80
CA TYR A 38 -3.47 10.73 19.80
C TYR A 38 -4.56 10.24 20.76
N TYR A 39 -4.68 10.91 21.89
CA TYR A 39 -5.79 10.73 22.83
C TYR A 39 -6.75 11.90 22.71
N ASP A 40 -8.06 11.63 22.67
CA ASP A 40 -9.05 12.70 22.67
C ASP A 40 -9.23 13.34 24.06
N LEU A 41 -10.07 14.38 24.14
CA LEU A 41 -10.37 15.07 25.41
C LEU A 41 -11.02 14.18 26.47
N GLN A 42 -11.60 13.04 26.07
CA GLN A 42 -12.19 12.05 26.96
C GLN A 42 -11.18 10.95 27.35
N GLY A 43 -9.97 10.98 26.80
CA GLY A 43 -8.90 10.01 27.07
C GLY A 43 -8.98 8.73 26.23
N TYR A 44 -9.79 8.70 25.16
CA TYR A 44 -9.82 7.55 24.25
C TYR A 44 -8.68 7.63 23.24
N TYR A 45 -8.05 6.49 22.98
CA TYR A 45 -6.98 6.34 22.00
C TYR A 45 -7.53 6.32 20.58
N HIS A 46 -6.95 7.15 19.71
CA HIS A 46 -7.26 7.22 18.28
C HIS A 46 -6.00 7.03 17.46
N LYS A 47 -6.12 6.26 16.37
CA LYS A 47 -5.06 6.03 15.39
C LYS A 47 -5.59 6.32 14.00
N GLU A 48 -5.18 7.44 13.44
CA GLU A 48 -5.54 7.88 12.11
C GLU A 48 -4.37 7.65 11.16
N CYS A 49 -4.47 6.63 10.32
CA CYS A 49 -3.49 6.36 9.27
C CYS A 49 -3.88 7.11 7.99
N GLY A 50 -2.90 7.75 7.33
CA GLY A 50 -3.13 8.49 6.09
C GLY A 50 -3.74 7.60 5.00
N GLN A 51 -4.70 8.14 4.23
CA GLN A 51 -5.33 7.47 3.08
C GLN A 51 -4.44 7.44 1.82
N ASP A 52 -3.16 7.76 2.01
CA ASP A 52 -2.22 8.02 0.94
C ASP A 52 -1.63 6.71 0.37
N ASP A 53 -1.86 5.60 1.07
CA ASP A 53 -1.53 4.26 0.61
C ASP A 53 -2.39 3.86 -0.60
N ILE A 54 -1.76 3.23 -1.60
CA ILE A 54 -2.47 2.67 -2.77
C ILE A 54 -3.50 1.61 -2.32
N ILE A 55 -3.19 0.91 -1.22
CA ILE A 55 -4.01 -0.12 -0.59
C ILE A 55 -3.89 0.07 0.93
N THR A 56 -5.01 0.24 1.61
CA THR A 56 -5.07 0.35 3.06
C THR A 56 -5.09 -1.02 3.75
N TYR A 57 -4.62 -1.09 4.99
CA TYR A 57 -4.69 -2.32 5.80
C TYR A 57 -6.12 -2.84 5.99
N GLU A 58 -7.10 -1.94 6.04
CA GLU A 58 -8.51 -2.26 6.13
C GLU A 58 -8.99 -2.99 4.86
N GLU A 59 -8.68 -2.45 3.68
CA GLU A 59 -9.00 -3.09 2.40
C GLU A 59 -8.32 -4.45 2.24
N MET A 60 -7.07 -4.60 2.70
CA MET A 60 -6.38 -5.90 2.72
C MET A 60 -7.06 -6.89 3.67
N GLY A 61 -7.47 -6.44 4.86
CA GLY A 61 -8.18 -7.26 5.84
C GLY A 61 -9.52 -7.74 5.31
N GLU A 62 -10.26 -6.87 4.63
CA GLU A 62 -11.52 -7.25 3.97
C GLU A 62 -11.32 -8.21 2.81
N ALA A 63 -10.33 -7.95 1.95
CA ALA A 63 -10.03 -8.82 0.82
C ALA A 63 -9.58 -10.21 1.29
N ALA A 64 -8.69 -10.27 2.29
CA ALA A 64 -8.26 -11.51 2.92
C ALA A 64 -9.45 -12.23 3.59
N GLY A 65 -10.32 -11.49 4.29
CA GLY A 65 -11.54 -12.04 4.89
C GLY A 65 -12.47 -12.66 3.84
N LYS A 66 -12.71 -11.98 2.71
CA LYS A 66 -13.54 -12.50 1.61
C LYS A 66 -12.93 -13.74 0.97
N VAL A 67 -11.62 -13.77 0.78
CA VAL A 67 -10.92 -14.95 0.28
C VAL A 67 -11.11 -16.09 1.28
N VAL A 68 -10.78 -15.90 2.56
CA VAL A 68 -10.97 -16.92 3.59
C VAL A 68 -12.42 -17.41 3.64
N ASP A 69 -13.43 -16.52 3.60
CA ASP A 69 -14.85 -16.87 3.62
C ASP A 69 -15.30 -17.70 2.38
N VAL A 70 -14.60 -17.59 1.25
CA VAL A 70 -14.82 -18.39 0.04
C VAL A 70 -14.12 -19.76 0.14
N TRP A 71 -12.94 -19.81 0.74
CA TRP A 71 -12.15 -21.05 0.91
C TRP A 71 -12.63 -21.90 2.08
N THR A 72 -13.15 -21.27 3.13
CA THR A 72 -13.79 -21.91 4.27
C THR A 72 -15.28 -21.64 4.19
N ASP A 73 -16.05 -22.61 3.68
CA ASP A 73 -17.51 -22.59 3.58
C ASP A 73 -18.16 -22.03 4.88
N LYS A 74 -18.40 -20.71 4.92
CA LYS A 74 -18.92 -19.87 6.02
C LYS A 74 -18.85 -20.49 7.43
N LYS A 75 -17.67 -20.86 7.93
CA LYS A 75 -17.51 -21.19 9.35
C LYS A 75 -17.11 -19.93 10.11
N GLU A 76 -17.94 -19.57 11.08
CA GLU A 76 -17.93 -18.34 11.87
C GLU A 76 -16.52 -17.82 12.17
N LYS A 77 -16.30 -16.53 11.86
CA LYS A 77 -15.04 -15.83 12.16
C LYS A 77 -14.79 -15.88 13.68
N PRO A 78 -13.60 -16.27 14.14
CA PRO A 78 -13.27 -16.18 15.56
C PRO A 78 -13.35 -14.71 15.97
N LYS A 79 -14.14 -14.40 17.02
CA LYS A 79 -14.21 -13.07 17.59
C LYS A 79 -12.80 -12.67 18.05
N GLY A 80 -12.25 -11.63 17.43
CA GLY A 80 -10.94 -11.09 17.78
C GLY A 80 -10.91 -10.68 19.25
N ASN A 81 -9.79 -11.01 19.90
CA ASN A 81 -9.61 -10.79 21.33
C ASN A 81 -9.63 -9.29 21.65
N VAL A 82 -10.49 -8.92 22.60
CA VAL A 82 -10.51 -7.61 23.25
C VAL A 82 -9.47 -7.64 24.37
N TRP A 83 -8.43 -6.81 24.24
CA TRP A 83 -7.63 -6.31 25.36
C TRP A 83 -7.30 -4.85 25.08
#